data_AF-A0A4Y3UNA1-F1
#
_entry.id   AF-A0A4Y3UNA1-F1
#
_cell.length_a   1.000
_cell.length_b   1.000
_cell.length_c   1.000
_cell.angle_alpha   90.00
_cell.angle_beta   90.00
_cell.angle_gamma   90.00
#
_symmetry.space_group_name_H-M   'P 1'
#
loop_
_entity.id
_entity.type
_entity.pdbx_description
1 polymer ?
#
loop_
_entity_poly.entity_id
_entity_poly.type
_entity_poly.pdbx_seq_one_letter_code
_entity_poly.pdbx_strand_id
1 'polypeptide(L)'
;MTDGRIPGKWIAEPRFAEMSVDAWCVFTKAIAWSNEAGTDGVVKRRYLSQFHPSGETQPAAYKELADLGLWAPTPDGYAFKDWAKKAHLGGLGQSTAAQVQKNRNASKATSKAYRERAKGDQSRDTVTPAGHVGQDRTGQAEYGSTVLDDDLGNVNAQTGEVLDAMPVTSWPVAEIPGAKSCVVCGQQVSGQLDQWGLCSKVSEPHREARKRVAA
;
A
#
# COMPACT_ATOMS: atom_id res chain seq x y z
N MET A 1 7.50 8.77 -9.09
CA MET A 1 6.99 8.15 -7.86
C MET A 1 7.15 6.65 -8.03
N THR A 2 7.92 6.02 -7.15
CA THR A 2 8.03 4.55 -7.08
C THR A 2 6.76 4.05 -6.40
N ASP A 3 6.01 3.16 -7.05
CA ASP A 3 4.82 2.57 -6.45
C ASP A 3 5.26 1.69 -5.26
N GLY A 4 4.93 2.12 -4.04
CA GLY A 4 5.28 1.43 -2.80
C GLY A 4 4.28 0.33 -2.41
N ARG A 5 3.27 0.07 -3.25
CA ARG A 5 2.25 -0.94 -2.97
C ARG A 5 2.85 -2.33 -3.08
N ILE A 6 2.59 -3.15 -2.05
CA ILE A 6 2.84 -4.58 -2.10
C ILE A 6 1.72 -5.22 -2.93
N PRO A 7 2.04 -5.96 -4.01
CA PRO A 7 1.03 -6.69 -4.76
C PRO A 7 0.27 -7.66 -3.84
N GLY A 8 -1.07 -7.60 -3.84
CA GLY A 8 -1.89 -8.50 -2.99
C GLY A 8 -1.60 -9.98 -3.19
N LYS A 9 -1.11 -10.36 -4.38
CA LYS A 9 -0.65 -11.73 -4.66
C LYS A 9 0.52 -12.18 -3.79
N TRP A 10 1.43 -11.29 -3.43
CA TRP A 10 2.53 -11.61 -2.52
C TRP A 10 2.04 -11.89 -1.10
N ILE A 11 0.81 -11.51 -0.76
CA ILE A 11 0.22 -11.82 0.55
C ILE A 11 -0.58 -13.12 0.46
N ALA A 12 -1.21 -13.38 -0.69
CA ALA A 12 -2.08 -14.54 -0.88
C ALA A 12 -1.35 -15.85 -1.26
N GLU A 13 -0.17 -15.77 -1.86
CA GLU A 13 0.57 -16.95 -2.32
C GLU A 13 1.30 -17.66 -1.15
N PRO A 14 1.15 -18.99 -0.98
CA PRO A 14 1.72 -19.74 0.16
C PRO A 14 3.23 -19.54 0.34
N ARG A 15 3.99 -19.49 -0.76
CA ARG A 15 5.45 -19.29 -0.71
C ARG A 15 5.88 -17.99 -0.01
N PHE A 16 5.01 -16.99 0.06
CA PHE A 16 5.29 -15.75 0.78
C PHE A 16 4.75 -15.79 2.21
N ALA A 17 3.64 -16.50 2.45
CA ALA A 17 3.08 -16.70 3.78
C ALA A 17 3.95 -17.59 4.67
N GLU A 18 4.69 -18.52 4.07
CA GLU A 18 5.60 -19.45 4.77
C GLU A 18 6.98 -18.83 5.08
N MET A 19 7.26 -17.61 4.63
CA MET A 19 8.53 -16.94 4.90
C MET A 19 8.68 -16.55 6.37
N SER A 20 9.90 -16.70 6.88
CA SER A 20 10.30 -16.07 8.12
C SER A 20 10.19 -14.54 8.03
N VAL A 21 10.01 -13.90 9.19
CA VAL A 21 9.93 -12.44 9.29
C VAL A 21 11.19 -11.77 8.73
N ASP A 22 12.36 -12.36 8.99
CA ASP A 22 13.64 -11.83 8.49
C ASP A 22 13.76 -11.95 6.97
N ALA A 23 13.38 -13.10 6.39
CA ALA A 23 13.33 -13.28 4.95
C ALA A 23 12.36 -12.30 4.28
N TRP A 24 11.18 -12.09 4.87
CA TRP A 24 10.20 -11.10 4.40
C TRP A 24 10.73 -9.66 4.44
N CYS A 25 11.39 -9.27 5.54
CA CYS A 25 12.01 -7.95 5.65
C CYS A 25 13.12 -7.75 4.62
N VAL A 26 13.98 -8.75 4.42
CA VAL A 26 15.03 -8.69 3.40
C VAL A 26 14.42 -8.58 2.01
N PHE A 27 13.43 -9.41 1.70
CA PHE A 27 12.74 -9.45 0.41
C PHE A 27 12.14 -8.09 0.05
N THR A 28 11.31 -7.53 0.93
CA THR A 28 10.60 -6.26 0.70
C THR A 28 11.57 -5.08 0.54
N LYS A 29 12.58 -4.98 1.42
CA LYS A 29 13.60 -3.91 1.33
C LYS A 29 14.48 -4.05 0.09
N ALA A 30 14.91 -5.26 -0.26
CA ALA A 30 15.74 -5.50 -1.43
C ALA A 30 15.00 -5.17 -2.74
N ILE A 31 13.70 -5.47 -2.83
CA ILE A 31 12.86 -5.07 -3.96
C ILE A 31 12.72 -3.55 -4.04
N ALA A 32 12.38 -2.89 -2.93
CA ALA A 32 12.23 -1.44 -2.89
C ALA A 32 13.52 -0.74 -3.35
N TRP A 33 14.66 -1.19 -2.80
CA TRP A 33 15.98 -0.69 -3.21
C TRP A 33 16.27 -0.96 -4.69
N SER A 34 15.97 -2.15 -5.20
CA SER A 34 16.22 -2.50 -6.61
C SER A 34 15.36 -1.65 -7.57
N ASN A 35 14.13 -1.34 -7.18
CA ASN A 35 13.22 -0.45 -7.91
C ASN A 35 13.75 0.99 -7.95
N GLU A 36 14.31 1.48 -6.84
CA GLU A 36 14.89 2.82 -6.76
C GLU A 36 16.21 2.92 -7.52
N ALA A 37 17.08 1.92 -7.38
CA ALA A 37 18.38 1.86 -8.02
C ALA A 37 18.29 1.49 -9.51
N GLY A 38 17.17 0.95 -9.97
CA GLY A 38 16.98 0.50 -11.34
C GLY A 38 17.89 -0.66 -11.71
N THR A 39 18.09 -1.61 -10.79
CA THR A 39 19.02 -2.75 -10.97
C THR A 39 18.35 -4.02 -11.49
N ASP A 40 17.07 -3.95 -11.85
CA ASP A 40 16.28 -5.10 -12.35
C ASP A 40 16.34 -6.32 -11.42
N GLY A 41 16.36 -6.05 -10.11
CA GLY A 41 16.40 -7.08 -9.07
C GLY A 41 17.80 -7.63 -8.75
N VAL A 42 18.86 -7.05 -9.32
CA VAL A 42 20.25 -7.40 -8.97
C VAL A 42 20.68 -6.64 -7.72
N VAL A 43 21.02 -7.39 -6.67
CA VAL A 43 21.47 -6.91 -5.37
C VAL A 43 22.94 -7.24 -5.16
N LYS A 44 23.77 -6.22 -4.99
CA LYS A 44 25.21 -6.43 -4.69
C LYS A 44 25.42 -6.80 -3.23
N ARG A 45 26.39 -7.68 -2.96
CA ARG A 45 26.71 -8.21 -1.63
C ARG A 45 26.92 -7.11 -0.57
N ARG A 46 27.54 -5.98 -0.96
CA ARG A 46 27.77 -4.82 -0.08
C ARG A 46 26.51 -4.17 0.50
N TYR A 47 25.34 -4.40 -0.10
CA TYR A 47 24.07 -3.84 0.36
C TYR A 47 23.25 -4.83 1.21
N LEU A 48 23.64 -6.11 1.28
CA LEU A 48 22.84 -7.14 1.96
C LEU A 48 22.65 -6.86 3.46
N SER A 49 23.66 -6.32 4.12
CA SER A 49 23.59 -5.90 5.53
C SER A 49 22.52 -4.83 5.78
N GLN A 50 22.22 -3.98 4.81
CA GLN A 50 21.24 -2.88 4.96
C GLN A 50 19.79 -3.39 4.97
N PHE A 51 19.55 -4.59 4.43
CA PHE A 51 18.21 -5.14 4.34
C PHE A 51 17.81 -5.93 5.59
N HIS A 52 18.76 -6.51 6.30
CA HIS A 52 18.45 -7.28 7.50
C HIS A 52 18.02 -6.36 8.67
N PRO A 53 17.00 -6.71 9.48
CA PRO A 53 16.58 -5.91 10.62
C PRO A 53 17.71 -5.63 11.64
N SER A 54 18.60 -6.60 11.86
CA SER A 54 19.73 -6.45 12.78
C SER A 54 20.93 -5.70 12.21
N GLY A 55 20.94 -5.37 10.91
CA GLY A 55 22.10 -4.77 10.23
C GLY A 55 23.24 -5.76 9.94
N GLU A 56 23.17 -6.99 10.46
CA GLU A 56 24.14 -8.05 10.17
C GLU A 56 23.70 -8.87 8.96
N THR A 57 24.67 -9.33 8.19
CA THR A 57 24.43 -10.22 7.04
C THR A 57 24.09 -11.61 7.58
N GLN A 58 22.80 -11.93 7.64
CA GLN A 58 22.29 -13.21 8.14
C GLN A 58 22.07 -14.19 6.98
N PRO A 59 22.93 -15.22 6.80
CA PRO A 59 22.85 -16.12 5.65
C PRO A 59 21.58 -16.97 5.61
N ALA A 60 20.94 -17.20 6.77
CA ALA A 60 19.74 -18.03 6.89
C ALA A 60 18.57 -17.45 6.07
N ALA A 61 18.27 -16.17 6.23
CA ALA A 61 17.22 -15.49 5.48
C ALA A 61 17.50 -15.52 3.96
N TYR A 62 18.77 -15.39 3.56
CA TYR A 62 19.13 -15.40 2.14
C TYR A 62 19.03 -16.79 1.51
N LYS A 63 19.37 -17.81 2.29
CA LYS A 63 19.22 -19.21 1.89
C LYS A 63 17.74 -19.54 1.74
N GLU A 64 16.90 -19.14 2.69
CA GLU A 64 15.45 -19.33 2.62
C GLU A 64 14.84 -18.72 1.36
N LEU A 65 15.20 -17.47 1.02
CA LEU A 65 14.75 -16.83 -0.22
C LEU A 65 15.24 -17.56 -1.50
N ALA A 66 16.40 -18.22 -1.44
CA ALA A 66 16.91 -19.05 -2.52
C ALA A 66 16.19 -20.39 -2.63
N ASP A 67 15.88 -21.02 -1.48
CA ASP A 67 15.14 -22.27 -1.37
C ASP A 67 13.69 -22.11 -1.86
N LEU A 68 13.07 -20.95 -1.58
CA LEU A 68 11.76 -20.55 -2.14
C LEU A 68 11.81 -20.17 -3.63
N GLY A 69 13.00 -20.17 -4.23
CA GLY A 69 13.20 -19.85 -5.64
C GLY A 69 12.89 -18.40 -6.02
N LEU A 70 12.85 -17.47 -5.04
CA LEU A 70 12.57 -16.05 -5.30
C LEU A 70 13.79 -15.32 -5.87
N TRP A 71 14.99 -15.75 -5.49
CA TRP A 71 16.23 -15.22 -6.04
C TRP A 71 17.29 -16.29 -6.24
N ALA A 72 18.37 -15.94 -6.94
CA ALA A 72 19.50 -16.81 -7.21
C ALA A 72 20.81 -16.13 -6.79
N PRO A 73 21.80 -16.89 -6.28
CA PRO A 73 23.13 -16.34 -6.02
C PRO A 73 23.81 -15.96 -7.35
N THR A 74 24.51 -14.83 -7.33
CA THR A 74 25.36 -14.35 -8.42
C THR A 74 26.79 -14.13 -7.89
N PRO A 75 27.82 -14.00 -8.74
CA PRO A 75 29.20 -13.78 -8.29
C PRO A 75 29.32 -12.60 -7.31
N ASP A 76 28.58 -11.52 -7.59
CA ASP A 76 28.63 -10.25 -6.86
C ASP A 76 27.53 -10.08 -5.80
N GLY A 77 26.64 -11.06 -5.62
CA GLY A 77 25.51 -10.95 -4.69
C GLY A 77 24.36 -11.90 -5.02
N TYR A 78 23.16 -11.34 -5.21
CA TYR A 78 21.94 -12.08 -5.49
C TYR A 78 21.13 -11.37 -6.59
N ALA A 79 20.32 -12.12 -7.32
CA ALA A 79 19.40 -11.58 -8.32
C ALA A 79 18.03 -12.23 -8.20
N PHE A 80 16.97 -11.44 -8.16
CA PHE A 80 15.60 -11.95 -8.18
C PHE A 80 15.33 -12.74 -9.47
N LYS A 81 14.69 -13.89 -9.33
CA LYS A 81 14.24 -14.68 -10.49
C LYS A 81 12.96 -14.07 -11.03
N ASP A 82 12.77 -14.17 -12.35
CA ASP A 82 11.50 -13.80 -12.99
C ASP A 82 11.01 -12.36 -12.67
N TRP A 83 11.94 -11.41 -12.53
CA TRP A 83 11.68 -10.01 -12.14
C TRP A 83 10.52 -9.37 -12.92
N ALA A 84 10.64 -9.40 -14.26
CA ALA A 84 9.67 -8.78 -15.16
C ALA A 84 8.47 -9.67 -15.51
N LYS A 85 8.52 -10.96 -15.13
CA LYS A 85 7.46 -11.90 -15.44
C LYS A 85 6.24 -11.55 -14.60
N LYS A 86 5.05 -11.60 -15.21
CA LYS A 86 3.80 -11.20 -14.55
C LYS A 86 3.55 -12.05 -13.30
N ALA A 87 3.01 -11.43 -12.25
CA ALA A 87 2.75 -12.10 -10.98
C ALA A 87 1.85 -13.35 -11.12
N HIS A 88 0.85 -13.32 -12.01
CA HIS A 88 0.00 -14.50 -12.26
C HIS A 88 0.71 -15.68 -12.95
N LEU A 89 1.91 -15.47 -13.50
CA LEU A 89 2.74 -16.53 -14.08
C LEU A 89 3.86 -16.96 -13.11
N GLY A 90 3.77 -16.57 -11.83
CA GLY A 90 4.75 -16.89 -10.80
C GLY A 90 5.94 -15.93 -10.71
N GLY A 91 5.97 -14.86 -11.50
CA GLY A 91 7.00 -13.82 -11.42
C GLY A 91 6.74 -12.74 -10.37
N LEU A 92 7.58 -11.70 -10.32
CA LEU A 92 7.41 -10.58 -9.40
C LEU A 92 6.59 -9.42 -9.97
N GLY A 93 6.35 -9.40 -11.29
CA GLY A 93 5.57 -8.38 -11.97
C GLY A 93 6.15 -6.98 -11.89
N GLN A 94 7.46 -6.85 -11.68
CA GLN A 94 8.12 -5.55 -11.57
C GLN A 94 8.46 -5.00 -12.95
N SER A 95 8.45 -3.67 -13.09
CA SER A 95 8.90 -3.03 -14.32
C SER A 95 10.42 -3.05 -14.39
N THR A 96 10.98 -3.28 -15.58
CA THR A 96 12.43 -3.15 -15.78
C THR A 96 12.84 -1.67 -15.83
N ALA A 97 14.10 -1.38 -15.53
CA ALA A 97 14.69 -0.06 -15.61
C ALA A 97 14.53 0.53 -17.02
N ALA A 98 14.71 -0.29 -18.06
CA ALA A 98 14.47 0.09 -19.44
C ALA A 98 13.00 0.50 -19.68
N GLN A 99 12.04 -0.26 -19.16
CA GLN A 99 10.62 0.04 -19.28
C GLN A 99 10.24 1.32 -18.52
N VAL A 100 10.76 1.50 -17.31
CA VAL A 100 10.57 2.72 -16.51
C VAL A 100 11.12 3.94 -17.24
N GLN A 101 12.31 3.83 -17.84
CA GLN A 101 12.92 4.93 -18.59
C GLN A 101 12.13 5.25 -19.86
N LYS A 102 11.66 4.24 -20.59
CA LYS A 102 10.76 4.42 -21.74
C LYS A 102 9.47 5.16 -21.34
N ASN A 103 8.84 4.74 -20.24
CA ASN A 103 7.63 5.40 -19.73
C ASN A 103 7.91 6.85 -19.34
N ARG A 104 9.03 7.13 -18.65
CA ARG A 104 9.44 8.51 -18.30
C ARG A 104 9.64 9.37 -19.54
N ASN A 105 10.28 8.85 -20.58
CA ASN A 105 10.51 9.57 -21.82
C ASN A 105 9.20 9.84 -22.56
N ALA A 106 8.29 8.86 -22.60
CA ALA A 106 6.95 9.03 -23.17
C ALA A 106 6.15 10.11 -22.42
N SER A 107 6.12 10.05 -21.09
CA SER A 107 5.46 11.08 -20.26
C SER A 107 6.03 12.47 -20.51
N LYS A 108 7.37 12.60 -20.59
CA LYS A 108 8.02 13.88 -20.92
C LYS A 108 7.61 14.41 -22.30
N ALA A 109 7.56 13.53 -23.30
CA ALA A 109 7.14 13.89 -24.65
C ALA A 109 5.68 14.38 -24.69
N THR A 110 4.77 13.64 -24.07
CA THR A 110 3.35 14.01 -23.98
C THR A 110 3.16 15.33 -23.22
N SER A 111 3.82 15.51 -22.08
CA SER A 111 3.76 16.77 -21.32
C SER A 111 4.39 17.95 -22.07
N LYS A 112 5.36 17.72 -22.95
CA LYS A 112 5.92 18.76 -23.83
C LYS A 112 4.91 19.14 -24.91
N ALA A 113 4.38 18.15 -25.64
CA ALA A 113 3.39 18.36 -26.69
C ALA A 113 2.13 19.08 -26.19
N TYR A 114 1.64 18.70 -25.00
CA TYR A 114 0.52 19.37 -24.36
C TYR A 114 0.79 20.86 -24.09
N ARG A 115 1.98 21.19 -23.54
CA ARG A 115 2.37 22.59 -23.28
C ARG A 115 2.56 23.40 -24.56
N GLU A 116 3.05 22.79 -25.63
CA GLU A 116 3.19 23.46 -26.93
C GLU A 116 1.83 23.77 -27.56
N ARG A 117 0.86 22.85 -27.48
CA ARG A 117 -0.52 23.09 -27.94
C ARG A 117 -1.19 24.20 -27.14
N ALA A 118 -1.09 24.16 -25.80
CA ALA A 118 -1.67 25.18 -24.93
C ALA A 118 -1.11 26.59 -25.20
N LYS A 119 0.16 26.71 -25.59
CA LYS A 119 0.75 28.01 -25.99
C LYS A 119 0.21 28.53 -27.32
N GLY A 120 -0.05 27.63 -28.28
CA GLY A 120 -0.61 27.99 -29.58
C GLY A 120 -2.05 28.50 -29.51
N ASP A 121 -2.85 27.96 -28.61
CA ASP A 121 -4.24 28.39 -28.42
C ASP A 121 -4.35 29.74 -27.70
N GLN A 122 -3.47 30.02 -26.72
CA GLN A 122 -3.47 31.32 -26.02
C GLN A 122 -3.07 32.50 -26.90
N SER A 123 -2.30 32.30 -27.98
CA SER A 123 -1.93 33.40 -28.88
C SER A 123 -3.01 33.76 -29.90
N ARG A 124 -4.12 33.00 -29.98
CA ARG A 124 -5.19 33.24 -30.96
C ARG A 124 -6.37 34.04 -30.43
N ASP A 125 -6.49 34.25 -29.12
CA ASP A 125 -7.65 34.89 -28.49
C ASP A 125 -7.32 36.14 -27.67
N THR A 126 -6.33 36.92 -28.11
CA THR A 126 -6.10 38.27 -27.56
C THR A 126 -6.93 39.31 -28.32
N VAL A 127 -8.27 39.16 -28.30
CA VAL A 127 -9.18 40.30 -28.42
C VAL A 127 -9.80 40.50 -27.04
N THR A 128 -9.18 41.39 -26.27
CA THR A 128 -9.63 41.79 -24.95
C THR A 128 -10.88 42.69 -25.08
N PRO A 129 -12.07 42.33 -24.55
CA PRO A 129 -13.02 43.34 -24.13
C PRO A 129 -12.55 43.84 -22.77
N ALA A 130 -12.04 45.07 -22.73
CA ALA A 130 -11.85 45.78 -21.48
C ALA A 130 -13.21 46.02 -20.84
N GLY A 131 -13.59 45.22 -19.84
CA GLY A 131 -14.86 45.43 -19.14
C GLY A 131 -15.12 44.45 -18.01
N HIS A 132 -15.18 44.99 -16.79
CA HIS A 132 -15.81 44.43 -15.58
C HIS A 132 -15.02 43.38 -14.79
N VAL A 133 -14.21 43.92 -13.87
CA VAL A 133 -13.95 43.36 -12.55
C VAL A 133 -15.27 43.29 -11.76
N GLY A 134 -15.63 42.09 -11.31
CA GLY A 134 -16.69 41.88 -10.33
C GLY A 134 -17.81 40.97 -10.83
N GLN A 135 -17.60 39.66 -10.79
CA GLN A 135 -18.67 38.73 -10.44
C GLN A 135 -18.08 37.38 -10.03
N ASP A 136 -18.46 36.98 -8.81
CA ASP A 136 -18.18 35.67 -8.22
C ASP A 136 -18.54 34.55 -9.20
N ARG A 137 -17.52 33.84 -9.69
CA ARG A 137 -17.69 32.58 -10.41
C ARG A 137 -17.58 31.44 -9.43
N THR A 138 -18.73 31.08 -8.87
CA THR A 138 -19.01 29.80 -8.25
C THR A 138 -18.62 28.68 -9.22
N GLY A 139 -17.82 27.74 -8.74
CA GLY A 139 -17.20 26.71 -9.57
C GLY A 139 -18.19 25.82 -10.31
N GLN A 140 -18.09 25.80 -11.64
CA GLN A 140 -18.51 24.68 -12.46
C GLN A 140 -17.27 24.20 -13.21
N ALA A 141 -16.69 23.11 -12.72
CA ALA A 141 -15.69 22.36 -13.45
C ALA A 141 -16.41 21.54 -14.51
N GLU A 142 -16.32 21.93 -15.78
CA GLU A 142 -16.64 21.08 -16.90
C GLU A 142 -15.63 19.93 -16.95
N TYR A 143 -16.07 18.77 -16.50
CA TYR A 143 -15.32 17.53 -16.60
C TYR A 143 -15.47 17.00 -18.04
N GLY A 144 -14.41 17.14 -18.82
CA GLY A 144 -14.32 16.59 -20.17
C GLY A 144 -14.51 15.08 -20.16
N SER A 145 -15.65 14.64 -20.68
CA SER A 145 -16.01 13.26 -20.95
C SER A 145 -15.02 12.65 -21.96
N THR A 146 -14.08 11.85 -21.47
CA THR A 146 -13.47 10.79 -22.27
C THR A 146 -14.32 9.54 -22.11
N VAL A 147 -15.12 9.29 -23.15
CA VAL A 147 -15.84 8.05 -23.40
C VAL A 147 -14.85 6.88 -23.31
N LEU A 148 -14.90 6.17 -22.19
CA LEU A 148 -14.53 4.77 -22.09
C LEU A 148 -15.77 4.08 -21.52
N ASP A 149 -16.65 3.70 -22.43
CA ASP A 149 -17.58 2.60 -22.21
C ASP A 149 -16.74 1.37 -21.81
N ASP A 150 -16.85 0.97 -20.55
CA ASP A 150 -17.07 -0.41 -20.14
C ASP A 150 -17.11 -0.49 -18.59
N ASP A 151 -18.33 -0.61 -18.07
CA ASP A 151 -18.69 -1.49 -16.94
C ASP A 151 -18.23 -1.13 -15.51
N LEU A 152 -18.18 0.17 -15.17
CA LEU A 152 -18.14 0.61 -13.76
C LEU A 152 -19.46 1.25 -13.36
N GLY A 153 -20.37 0.41 -12.85
CA GLY A 153 -21.66 0.84 -12.32
C GLY A 153 -21.56 1.94 -11.28
N ASN A 154 -22.33 3.01 -11.49
CA ASN A 154 -22.90 3.93 -10.50
C ASN A 154 -21.97 4.55 -9.43
N VAL A 155 -20.72 4.87 -9.74
CA VAL A 155 -19.86 5.66 -8.83
C VAL A 155 -19.87 7.15 -9.21
N ASN A 156 -20.28 8.02 -8.29
CA ASN A 156 -20.26 9.47 -8.47
C ASN A 156 -18.80 9.96 -8.60
N ALA A 157 -18.45 10.55 -9.75
CA ALA A 157 -17.10 11.01 -10.05
C ALA A 157 -16.60 12.15 -9.14
N GLN A 158 -17.50 12.87 -8.46
CA GLN A 158 -17.14 14.02 -7.62
C GLN A 158 -16.93 13.64 -6.14
N THR A 159 -17.64 12.63 -5.64
CA THR A 159 -17.56 12.20 -4.23
C THR A 159 -16.97 10.80 -4.04
N GLY A 160 -16.91 9.99 -5.10
CA GLY A 160 -16.53 8.58 -5.03
C GLY A 160 -17.63 7.67 -4.46
N GLU A 161 -18.84 8.19 -4.24
CA GLU A 161 -19.94 7.46 -3.62
C GLU A 161 -20.71 6.62 -4.66
N VAL A 162 -21.05 5.39 -4.29
CA VAL A 162 -21.87 4.51 -5.13
C VAL A 162 -23.34 4.90 -4.97
N LEU A 163 -23.99 5.36 -6.03
CA LEU A 163 -25.33 5.99 -6.00
C LEU A 163 -26.49 5.02 -5.68
N ASP A 164 -26.23 3.71 -5.68
CA ASP A 164 -27.19 2.65 -5.30
C ASP A 164 -26.66 1.73 -4.19
N ALA A 165 -25.84 2.26 -3.28
CA ALA A 165 -25.58 1.55 -2.04
C ALA A 165 -26.89 1.52 -1.22
N MET A 166 -27.60 0.39 -1.24
CA MET A 166 -28.70 0.15 -0.30
C MET A 166 -28.20 0.50 1.11
N PRO A 167 -28.97 1.27 1.91
CA PRO A 167 -28.54 1.65 3.24
C PRO A 167 -28.22 0.38 4.02
N VAL A 168 -26.94 0.19 4.37
CA VAL A 168 -26.52 -0.89 5.27
C VAL A 168 -27.05 -0.54 6.65
N THR A 169 -28.28 -0.94 6.95
CA THR A 169 -29.00 -0.60 8.19
C THR A 169 -28.42 -1.30 9.41
N SER A 170 -27.67 -2.38 9.20
CA SER A 170 -26.84 -3.00 10.23
C SER A 170 -25.78 -3.87 9.57
N TRP A 171 -24.58 -3.86 10.11
CA TRP A 171 -23.63 -4.94 9.87
C TRP A 171 -24.00 -6.07 10.83
N PRO A 172 -24.06 -7.35 10.39
CA PRO A 172 -24.19 -8.46 11.31
C PRO A 172 -22.98 -8.43 12.25
N VAL A 173 -23.20 -8.03 13.50
CA VAL A 173 -22.18 -8.06 14.54
C VAL A 173 -21.94 -9.54 14.82
N ALA A 174 -20.86 -10.08 14.25
CA ALA A 174 -20.41 -11.41 14.60
C ALA A 174 -20.17 -11.44 16.11
N GLU A 175 -20.87 -12.33 16.82
CA GLU A 175 -20.60 -12.60 18.23
C GLU A 175 -19.13 -13.05 18.31
N ILE A 176 -18.27 -12.24 18.92
CA ILE A 176 -16.88 -12.63 19.17
C ILE A 176 -16.93 -13.73 20.23
N PRO A 177 -16.60 -15.00 19.91
CA PRO A 177 -16.59 -16.06 20.89
C PRO A 177 -15.42 -15.81 21.84
N GLY A 178 -15.71 -15.19 22.99
CA GLY A 178 -14.68 -14.81 23.95
C GLY A 178 -15.00 -13.58 24.80
N ALA A 179 -16.28 -13.25 25.01
CA ALA A 179 -16.66 -12.21 25.97
C ALA A 179 -16.13 -12.58 27.36
N LYS A 180 -14.98 -12.00 27.72
CA LYS A 180 -14.34 -12.19 29.02
C LYS A 180 -15.22 -11.49 30.07
N SER A 181 -15.57 -12.20 31.13
CA SER A 181 -16.28 -11.65 32.28
C SER A 181 -15.28 -11.03 33.26
N CYS A 182 -15.69 -9.96 33.94
CA CYS A 182 -14.89 -9.39 35.02
C CYS A 182 -14.70 -10.41 36.14
N VAL A 183 -13.46 -10.65 36.57
CA VAL A 183 -13.15 -11.63 37.64
C VAL A 183 -13.82 -11.28 38.97
N VAL A 184 -14.07 -10.00 39.23
CA VAL A 184 -14.62 -9.53 40.53
C VAL A 184 -16.15 -9.54 40.56
N CYS A 185 -16.81 -9.14 39.47
CA CYS A 185 -18.27 -8.97 39.47
C CYS A 185 -19.02 -9.84 38.46
N GLY A 186 -18.32 -10.66 37.66
CA GLY A 186 -18.91 -11.55 36.67
C GLY A 186 -19.57 -10.86 35.47
N GLN A 187 -19.60 -9.53 35.44
CA GLN A 187 -20.25 -8.79 34.36
C GLN A 187 -19.46 -8.97 33.06
N GLN A 188 -20.16 -9.32 31.97
CA GLN A 188 -19.59 -9.32 30.63
C GLN A 188 -19.25 -7.90 30.21
N VAL A 189 -18.04 -7.69 29.71
CA VAL A 189 -17.55 -6.38 29.29
C VAL A 189 -17.42 -6.41 27.78
N SER A 190 -18.18 -5.56 27.07
CA SER A 190 -18.21 -5.47 25.60
C SER A 190 -17.02 -4.70 25.01
N GLY A 191 -15.91 -4.62 25.74
CA GLY A 191 -14.71 -3.88 25.34
C GLY A 191 -13.44 -4.58 25.81
N GLN A 192 -12.29 -4.01 25.45
CA GLN A 192 -11.00 -4.46 25.97
C GLN A 192 -11.04 -4.35 27.50
N LEU A 193 -11.08 -5.50 28.19
CA LEU A 193 -10.70 -5.53 29.59
C LEU A 193 -9.29 -4.94 29.69
N ASP A 194 -8.97 -4.34 30.83
CA ASP A 194 -7.57 -4.09 31.12
C ASP A 194 -6.79 -5.42 31.03
N GLN A 195 -5.46 -5.36 30.90
CA GLN A 195 -4.62 -6.56 30.77
C GLN A 195 -4.80 -7.57 31.94
N TRP A 196 -5.57 -7.18 32.96
CA TRP A 196 -5.83 -7.89 34.20
C TRP A 196 -7.25 -8.47 34.32
N GLY A 197 -8.11 -8.29 33.32
CA GLY A 197 -9.45 -8.88 33.30
C GLY A 197 -10.48 -8.20 34.21
N LEU A 198 -10.28 -6.91 34.55
CA LEU A 198 -11.17 -6.13 35.41
C LEU A 198 -12.01 -5.13 34.58
N CYS A 199 -13.28 -4.95 34.97
CA CYS A 199 -14.13 -3.93 34.35
C CYS A 199 -13.85 -2.53 34.92
N SER A 200 -14.41 -1.50 34.29
CA SER A 200 -14.21 -0.09 34.66
C SER A 200 -14.87 0.33 35.98
N LYS A 201 -15.56 -0.57 36.70
CA LYS A 201 -16.17 -0.26 37.99
C LYS A 201 -15.12 0.11 39.03
N VAL A 202 -15.49 1.04 39.91
CA VAL A 202 -14.66 1.57 40.99
C VAL A 202 -15.30 1.23 42.34
N SER A 203 -15.58 -0.04 42.59
CA SER A 203 -15.97 -0.51 43.94
C SER A 203 -14.74 -0.93 44.73
N GLU A 204 -14.87 -0.99 46.06
CA GLU A 204 -13.76 -1.40 46.94
C GLU A 204 -13.16 -2.76 46.55
N PRO A 205 -13.95 -3.80 46.20
CA PRO A 205 -13.40 -5.05 45.66
C PRO A 205 -12.57 -4.90 44.38
N HIS A 206 -12.93 -3.98 43.47
CA HIS A 206 -12.14 -3.73 42.26
C HIS A 206 -10.83 -2.99 42.58
N ARG A 207 -10.84 -2.11 43.58
CA ARG A 207 -9.62 -1.41 44.03
C ARG A 207 -8.63 -2.36 44.68
N GLU A 208 -9.11 -3.27 45.53
CA GLU A 208 -8.26 -4.31 46.13
C GLU A 208 -7.68 -5.25 45.07
N ALA A 209 -8.49 -5.69 44.10
CA ALA A 209 -8.02 -6.53 43.00
C ALA A 209 -6.92 -5.83 42.18
N ARG A 210 -7.08 -4.55 41.85
CA ARG A 210 -6.03 -3.76 41.17
C ARG A 210 -4.76 -3.63 42.01
N LYS A 211 -4.87 -3.44 43.33
CA LYS A 211 -3.71 -3.36 44.24
C LYS A 211 -2.94 -4.68 44.31
N ARG A 212 -3.63 -5.82 44.36
CA ARG A 212 -2.98 -7.16 44.40
C ARG A 212 -2.19 -7.48 43.14
N VAL A 213 -2.64 -6.95 42.00
CA VAL A 213 -2.04 -7.19 40.70
C VAL A 213 -0.89 -6.21 40.40
N ALA A 214 -0.91 -5.03 41.02
CA ALA A 214 0.15 -4.03 40.89
C ALA A 214 1.31 -4.22 41.88
N ALA A 215 1.14 -5.08 42.89
CA ALA A 215 2.17 -5.45 43.87
C ALA A 215 2.95 -6.69 43.40
#